data_AF-A0AA95HU84-F1
#
_entry.id   AF-A0AA95HU84-F1
#
_cell.length_a   1.000
_cell.length_b   1.000
_cell.length_c   1.000
_cell.angle_alpha   90.00
_cell.angle_beta   90.00
_cell.angle_gamma   90.00
#
_symmetry.space_group_name_H-M   'P 1'
#
loop_
_entity.id
_entity.type
_entity.pdbx_description
1 polymer ?
#
loop_
_entity_poly.entity_id
_entity_poly.type
_entity_poly.pdbx_seq_one_letter_code
_entity_poly.pdbx_strand_id
1 'polypeptide(L)'
;MKAKQLYEKMVDYKQFGTILLAVGVFFYLGTILPSETKVMTDIYIAIGASMGFLASSILFFAAAKKYRNQLIESEEGQELLMKK
;
A
#
# COMPACT_ATOMS: atom_id res chain seq x y z
N MET A 1 6.49 -23.72 8.70
CA MET A 1 5.01 -23.42 8.56
C MET A 1 4.64 -22.00 8.96
N LYS A 2 4.96 -21.54 10.20
CA LYS A 2 4.66 -20.17 10.63
C LYS A 2 5.40 -19.10 9.80
N ALA A 3 6.66 -19.34 9.43
CA ALA A 3 7.43 -18.43 8.59
C ALA A 3 6.81 -18.26 7.19
N LYS A 4 6.36 -19.35 6.56
CA LYS A 4 5.64 -19.29 5.28
C LYS A 4 4.38 -18.41 5.34
N GLN A 5 3.55 -18.58 6.38
CA GLN A 5 2.35 -17.75 6.56
C GLN A 5 2.68 -16.27 6.81
N LEU A 6 3.75 -15.98 7.56
CA LEU A 6 4.22 -14.61 7.76
C LEU A 6 4.74 -13.99 6.46
N TYR A 7 5.41 -14.79 5.62
CA TYR A 7 5.86 -14.37 4.30
C TYR A 7 4.70 -14.07 3.36
N GLU A 8 3.70 -14.94 3.29
CA GLU A 8 2.49 -14.73 2.49
C GLU A 8 1.78 -13.44 2.93
N LYS A 9 1.55 -13.25 4.23
CA LYS A 9 1.01 -11.98 4.76
C LYS A 9 1.86 -10.78 4.38
N MET A 10 3.19 -10.85 4.52
CA MET A 10 4.08 -9.76 4.13
C MET A 10 3.89 -9.38 2.65
N VAL A 11 3.79 -10.37 1.76
CA VAL A 11 3.57 -10.16 0.32
C VAL A 11 2.21 -9.51 0.08
N ASP A 12 1.15 -10.00 0.72
CA ASP A 12 -0.20 -9.42 0.61
C ASP A 12 -0.22 -7.97 1.06
N TYR A 13 0.35 -7.66 2.23
CA TYR A 13 0.44 -6.29 2.73
C TYR A 13 1.22 -5.36 1.78
N LYS A 14 2.30 -5.84 1.15
CA LYS A 14 3.00 -5.07 0.11
C LYS A 14 2.10 -4.80 -1.08
N GLN A 15 1.40 -5.82 -1.57
CA GLN A 15 0.56 -5.71 -2.76
C GLN A 15 -0.63 -4.78 -2.52
N PHE A 16 -1.32 -4.89 -1.39
CA PHE A 16 -2.36 -3.97 -0.99
C PHE A 16 -1.84 -2.54 -0.84
N GLY A 17 -0.68 -2.35 -0.21
CA GLY A 17 -0.03 -1.03 -0.13
C GLY A 17 0.18 -0.41 -1.51
N THR A 18 0.74 -1.17 -2.45
CA THR A 18 0.97 -0.71 -3.83
C THR A 18 -0.34 -0.38 -4.56
N ILE A 19 -1.38 -1.21 -4.44
CA ILE A 19 -2.67 -0.97 -5.08
C ILE A 19 -3.33 0.30 -4.53
N LEU A 20 -3.36 0.47 -3.20
CA LEU A 20 -3.93 1.65 -2.56
C LEU A 20 -3.16 2.91 -2.94
N LEU A 21 -1.83 2.85 -3.01
CA LEU A 21 -1.01 3.96 -3.49
C LEU A 21 -1.37 4.35 -4.92
N ALA A 22 -1.45 3.38 -5.83
CA ALA A 22 -1.81 3.62 -7.23
C ALA A 22 -3.20 4.26 -7.35
N VAL A 23 -4.19 3.73 -6.63
CA VAL A 23 -5.54 4.29 -6.59
C VAL A 23 -5.54 5.73 -6.07
N GLY A 24 -4.80 6.01 -4.99
CA GLY A 24 -4.65 7.36 -4.45
C GLY A 24 -4.00 8.33 -5.46
N VAL A 25 -3.03 7.87 -6.24
CA VAL A 25 -2.42 8.66 -7.32
C VAL A 25 -3.45 8.98 -8.41
N PHE A 26 -4.28 8.02 -8.82
CA PHE A 26 -5.33 8.28 -9.81
C PHE A 26 -6.35 9.32 -9.34
N PHE A 27 -6.77 9.26 -8.07
CA PHE A 27 -7.63 10.31 -7.49
C PHE A 27 -6.98 11.68 -7.54
N TYR A 28 -5.68 11.78 -7.23
CA TYR A 28 -4.93 13.03 -7.32
C TYR A 28 -4.77 13.52 -8.76
N LEU A 29 -4.50 12.64 -9.72
CA LEU A 29 -4.43 13.02 -11.13
C LEU A 29 -5.78 13.59 -11.62
N GLY A 30 -6.89 13.02 -11.17
CA GLY A 30 -8.24 13.53 -11.45
C GLY A 30 -8.47 14.97 -10.97
N THR A 31 -7.77 15.42 -9.92
CA THR A 31 -7.91 16.81 -9.43
C THR A 31 -7.09 17.80 -10.24
N ILE A 32 -5.98 17.37 -10.85
CA ILE A 32 -5.10 18.24 -11.65
C ILE A 32 -5.59 18.37 -13.09
N LEU A 33 -6.14 17.30 -13.68
CA LEU A 33 -6.56 17.28 -15.09
C LEU A 33 -7.61 18.36 -15.39
N PRO A 34 -7.40 19.29 -16.32
CA PRO A 34 -8.36 20.36 -16.60
C PRO A 34 -9.70 19.80 -17.11
N SER A 35 -10.81 20.36 -16.63
CA SER A 35 -12.15 20.00 -17.07
C SER A 35 -13.11 21.16 -16.89
N GLU A 36 -14.01 21.37 -17.85
CA GLU A 36 -14.94 22.50 -17.87
C GLU A 36 -16.05 22.42 -16.80
N THR A 37 -16.31 21.22 -16.27
CA THR A 37 -17.39 20.92 -15.29
C THR A 37 -16.87 20.62 -13.88
N LYS A 38 -15.73 21.19 -13.49
CA LYS A 38 -15.14 20.95 -12.15
C LYS A 38 -15.94 21.62 -11.05
N VAL A 39 -16.66 20.83 -10.25
CA VAL A 39 -17.31 21.29 -9.01
C VAL A 39 -16.29 21.24 -7.87
N MET A 40 -16.16 22.32 -7.10
CA MET A 40 -15.19 22.41 -5.99
C MET A 40 -15.37 21.28 -4.97
N THR A 41 -16.61 20.86 -4.71
CA THR A 41 -16.94 19.72 -3.84
C THR A 41 -16.29 18.43 -4.32
N ASP A 42 -16.35 18.12 -5.63
CA ASP A 42 -15.77 16.91 -6.20
C ASP A 42 -14.25 16.91 -6.10
N ILE A 43 -13.63 18.08 -6.24
CA ILE A 43 -12.18 18.27 -6.05
C ILE A 43 -11.81 17.96 -4.59
N TYR A 44 -12.52 18.51 -3.60
CA TYR A 44 -12.22 18.26 -2.19
C TYR A 44 -12.42 16.78 -1.82
N ILE A 45 -13.46 16.14 -2.35
CA ILE A 45 -13.70 14.70 -2.15
C ILE A 45 -12.56 13.88 -2.74
N ALA A 46 -12.12 14.18 -3.96
CA ALA A 46 -11.04 13.45 -4.62
C ALA A 46 -9.68 13.65 -3.90
N ILE A 47 -9.38 14.87 -3.42
CA ILE A 47 -8.19 15.11 -2.59
C ILE A 47 -8.28 14.31 -1.28
N GLY A 48 -9.43 14.37 -0.59
CA GLY A 48 -9.65 13.62 0.64
C GLY A 48 -9.50 12.11 0.45
N ALA A 49 -10.06 11.58 -0.64
CA ALA A 49 -9.90 10.18 -1.03
C ALA A 49 -8.44 9.85 -1.30
N SER A 50 -7.73 10.66 -2.11
CA SER A 50 -6.31 10.46 -2.40
C SER A 50 -5.46 10.39 -1.12
N MET A 51 -5.67 11.33 -0.19
CA MET A 51 -5.00 11.33 1.12
C MET A 51 -5.34 10.09 1.94
N GLY A 52 -6.61 9.66 1.95
CA GLY A 52 -7.04 8.45 2.65
C GLY A 52 -6.41 7.17 2.10
N PHE A 53 -6.34 7.04 0.77
CA PHE A 53 -5.66 5.94 0.10
C PHE A 53 -4.16 5.94 0.35
N LEU A 54 -3.52 7.11 0.31
CA LEU A 54 -2.09 7.25 0.63
C LEU A 54 -1.79 6.86 2.08
N ALA A 55 -2.56 7.39 3.05
CA ALA A 55 -2.40 7.05 4.46
C ALA A 55 -2.58 5.54 4.70
N SER A 56 -3.60 4.94 4.09
CA SER A 56 -3.84 3.50 4.18
C SER A 56 -2.67 2.71 3.58
N SER A 57 -2.19 3.09 2.39
CA SER A 57 -1.01 2.48 1.76
C SER A 57 0.21 2.47 2.70
N ILE A 58 0.49 3.58 3.37
CA ILE A 58 1.60 3.69 4.34
C ILE A 58 1.42 2.69 5.49
N LEU A 59 0.20 2.53 6.02
CA LEU A 59 -0.10 1.54 7.07
C LEU A 59 0.16 0.10 6.58
N PHE A 60 -0.25 -0.22 5.36
CA PHE A 60 0.00 -1.54 4.75
C PHE A 60 1.50 -1.80 4.57
N PHE A 61 2.28 -0.81 4.10
CA PHE A 61 3.74 -0.95 4.00
C PHE A 61 4.42 -1.06 5.37
N ALA A 62 3.94 -0.34 6.38
CA ALA A 62 4.45 -0.48 7.74
C ALA A 62 4.18 -1.87 8.31
N ALA A 63 3.00 -2.44 8.08
CA ALA A 63 2.68 -3.82 8.44
C ALA A 63 3.57 -4.83 7.70
N ALA A 64 3.75 -4.67 6.38
CA ALA A 64 4.68 -5.50 5.61
C ALA A 64 6.11 -5.43 6.15
N LYS A 65 6.59 -4.24 6.52
CA LYS A 65 7.92 -4.07 7.13
C LYS A 65 8.03 -4.81 8.45
N LYS A 66 6.99 -4.77 9.29
CA LYS A 66 6.94 -5.53 10.54
C LYS A 66 7.06 -7.03 10.30
N TYR A 67 6.32 -7.59 9.35
CA TYR A 67 6.42 -9.02 9.02
C TYR A 67 7.77 -9.39 8.42
N ARG A 68 8.35 -8.53 7.57
CA ARG A 68 9.72 -8.74 7.06
C ARG A 68 10.73 -8.81 8.20
N ASN A 69 10.64 -7.93 9.19
CA ASN A 69 11.54 -7.94 10.33
C ASN A 69 11.41 -9.25 11.13
N GLN A 70 10.20 -9.73 11.37
CA GLN A 70 9.97 -11.03 12.04
C GLN A 70 10.54 -12.22 11.25
N LEU A 71 10.51 -12.18 9.92
CA LEU A 71 11.07 -13.25 9.09
C LEU A 71 12.61 -13.29 9.18
N ILE A 72 13.26 -12.13 9.30
CA ILE A 72 14.72 -12.04 9.43
C ILE A 72 15.24 -12.70 10.72
N GLU A 73 14.41 -12.79 11.76
CA GLU A 73 14.78 -13.42 13.04
C GLU A 73 14.85 -14.95 12.97
N SER A 74 14.44 -15.58 11.86
CA SER A 74 14.41 -17.04 11.69
C SER A 74 15.13 -17.50 10.43
N GLU A 75 15.83 -18.64 10.50
CA GLU A 75 16.53 -19.24 9.34
C GLU A 75 15.56 -19.58 8.20
N GLU A 76 14.43 -20.26 8.49
CA GLU A 76 13.35 -20.54 7.51
C GLU A 76 12.84 -19.24 6.86
N GLY A 77 12.70 -18.16 7.64
CA GLY A 77 12.25 -16.86 7.14
C GLY A 77 13.29 -16.17 6.25
N GLN A 78 14.58 -16.25 6.59
CA GLN A 78 15.67 -15.72 5.77
C GLN A 78 15.76 -16.47 4.43
N GLU A 79 15.65 -17.80 4.42
CA GLU A 79 15.61 -18.59 3.18
C GLU A 79 14.47 -18.16 2.26
N LEU A 80 13.27 -17.93 2.82
CA LEU A 80 12.10 -17.45 2.05
C LEU A 80 12.30 -16.05 1.48
N LEU A 81 13.02 -15.18 2.19
CA LEU A 81 13.34 -13.83 1.72
C LEU A 81 14.41 -13.82 0.61
N MET A 82 15.32 -14.80 0.61
CA MET A 82 16.41 -14.93 -0.37
C MET A 82 15.98 -15.65 -1.66
N LYS A 83 14.89 -16.44 -1.61
CA LYS A 83 14.31 -17.13 -2.77
C LYS A 83 13.56 -16.23 -3.76
N LYS A 84 13.57 -14.90 -3.58
CA LYS A 84 12.79 -13.94 -4.38
C LYS A 84 13.67 -12.98 -5.16
#